data_AF-S0G4G4-F1
#
_entry.id   AF-S0G4G4-F1
#
_cell.length_a   1.000
_cell.length_b   1.000
_cell.length_c   1.000
_cell.angle_alpha   90.00
_cell.angle_beta   90.00
_cell.angle_gamma   90.00
#
_symmetry.space_group_name_H-M   'P 1'
#
loop_
_entity.id
_entity.type
_entity.pdbx_description
1 polymer ?
#
loop_
_entity_poly.entity_id
_entity_poly.type
_entity_poly.pdbx_seq_one_letter_code
_entity_poly.pdbx_strand_id
1 'polypeptide(L)'
;MKPWTLKIRFVVKTGPKEYVTGDVREKPGWGDEAFSNEIEHIDFKLPTGHVIHLQGYEQYNFFVECSEPLGRGPVRVEAFYLAGKNGTVVDIWRIGGGVVTRDRKPWGREWGDGPTRGWKPGLYQNAATSIAKR
;
A
#
# COMPACT_ATOMS: atom_id res chain seq x y z
N MET A 1 -4.02 19.65 -11.31
CA MET A 1 -3.74 18.22 -11.61
C MET A 1 -4.86 17.40 -10.98
N LYS A 2 -5.39 16.36 -11.64
CA LYS A 2 -6.45 15.53 -11.03
C LYS A 2 -5.86 14.71 -9.86
N PRO A 3 -6.60 14.53 -8.74
CA PRO A 3 -6.10 13.82 -7.58
C PRO A 3 -6.00 12.32 -7.83
N TRP A 4 -5.05 11.67 -7.15
CA TRP A 4 -5.01 10.21 -7.05
C TRP A 4 -5.90 9.81 -5.89
N THR A 5 -7.02 9.14 -6.13
CA THR A 5 -7.97 8.83 -5.06
C THR A 5 -8.12 7.33 -4.92
N LEU A 6 -8.07 6.88 -3.68
CA LEU A 6 -8.35 5.51 -3.30
C LEU A 6 -9.77 5.44 -2.75
N LYS A 7 -10.53 4.47 -3.25
CA LYS A 7 -11.82 4.09 -2.67
C LYS A 7 -11.68 2.69 -2.14
N ILE A 8 -11.78 2.51 -0.82
CA ILE A 8 -11.71 1.20 -0.17
C ILE A 8 -13.06 0.89 0.44
N ARG A 9 -13.57 -0.31 0.20
CA ARG A 9 -14.72 -0.85 0.92
C ARG A 9 -14.28 -2.01 1.79
N PHE A 10 -14.71 -2.00 3.04
CA PHE A 10 -14.44 -3.06 4.00
C PHE A 10 -15.68 -3.89 4.27
N VAL A 11 -15.47 -5.20 4.44
CA VAL A 11 -16.48 -6.13 4.96
C VAL A 11 -16.58 -5.91 6.47
N VAL A 12 -17.67 -5.27 6.92
CA VAL A 12 -17.94 -5.06 8.34
C VAL A 12 -19.26 -5.75 8.71
N LYS A 13 -19.30 -6.39 9.88
CA LYS A 13 -20.48 -7.14 10.35
C LYS A 13 -21.76 -6.30 10.43
N THR A 14 -21.63 -4.98 10.65
CA THR A 14 -22.74 -4.03 10.75
C THR A 14 -23.16 -3.42 9.41
N GLY A 15 -22.57 -3.86 8.31
CA GLY A 15 -22.78 -3.33 6.97
C GLY A 15 -21.49 -2.78 6.35
N PRO A 16 -21.38 -2.76 5.01
CA PRO A 16 -20.16 -2.34 4.34
C PRO A 16 -19.78 -0.90 4.71
N LYS A 17 -18.51 -0.68 5.03
CA LYS A 17 -17.97 0.66 5.30
C LYS A 17 -17.08 1.08 4.13
N GLU A 18 -17.36 2.26 3.59
CA GLU A 18 -16.67 2.81 2.44
C GLU A 18 -15.86 4.04 2.83
N TYR A 19 -14.64 4.12 2.29
CA TYR A 19 -13.72 5.22 2.49
C TYR A 19 -13.25 5.73 1.14
N VAL A 20 -13.32 7.04 0.94
CA VAL A 20 -12.78 7.73 -0.22
C VAL A 20 -11.71 8.69 0.27
N THR A 21 -10.49 8.52 -0.21
CA THR A 21 -9.38 9.40 0.18
C THR A 21 -9.41 10.69 -0.61
N GLY A 22 -8.77 11.72 -0.05
CA GLY A 22 -8.24 12.83 -0.85
C GLY A 22 -7.12 12.36 -1.78
N ASP A 23 -6.25 13.28 -2.22
CA ASP A 23 -5.07 12.88 -2.98
C ASP A 23 -4.15 12.01 -2.12
N VAL A 24 -3.96 10.74 -2.51
CA VAL A 24 -3.14 9.79 -1.74
C VAL A 24 -1.67 10.16 -1.65
N ARG A 25 -1.23 11.16 -2.44
CA ARG A 25 0.12 11.73 -2.37
C ARG A 25 0.27 12.77 -1.25
N GLU A 26 -0.83 13.23 -0.67
CA GLU A 26 -0.86 14.10 0.51
C GLU A 26 -1.10 13.28 1.78
N LYS A 27 -1.23 13.92 2.96
CA LYS A 27 -1.59 13.22 4.21
C LYS A 27 -2.99 12.63 4.05
N PRO A 28 -3.15 11.33 3.81
CA PRO A 28 -4.38 10.85 3.22
C PRO A 28 -5.43 10.52 4.29
N GLY A 29 -5.14 10.82 5.56
CA GLY A 29 -6.03 10.68 6.72
C GLY A 29 -6.22 9.26 7.22
N TRP A 30 -6.12 8.25 6.35
CA TRP A 30 -6.41 6.85 6.68
C TRP A 30 -5.23 6.08 7.30
N GLY A 31 -4.00 6.59 7.23
CA GLY A 31 -2.83 5.92 7.84
C GLY A 31 -2.89 5.85 9.38
N ASP A 32 -3.71 6.71 9.99
CA ASP A 32 -3.98 6.72 11.43
C ASP A 32 -5.16 5.79 11.80
N GLU A 33 -5.87 5.24 10.81
CA GLU A 33 -6.96 4.29 11.04
C GLU A 33 -6.44 2.85 11.08
N ALA A 34 -6.66 2.18 12.22
CA ALA A 34 -6.44 0.75 12.32
C ALA A 34 -7.58 -0.01 11.62
N PHE A 35 -7.35 -0.43 10.38
CA PHE A 35 -8.29 -1.31 9.68
C PHE A 35 -8.13 -2.75 10.16
N SER A 36 -9.07 -3.22 10.97
CA SER A 36 -9.14 -4.62 11.41
C SER A 36 -10.06 -5.48 10.54
N ASN A 37 -10.80 -4.86 9.62
CA ASN A 37 -11.78 -5.50 8.76
C ASN A 37 -11.15 -5.95 7.43
N GLU A 38 -11.71 -7.00 6.85
CA GLU A 38 -11.32 -7.46 5.51
C GLU A 38 -11.71 -6.44 4.45
N ILE A 39 -10.88 -6.28 3.43
CA ILE A 39 -11.14 -5.40 2.30
C ILE A 39 -12.01 -6.16 1.29
N GLU A 40 -13.18 -5.61 0.97
CA GLU A 40 -14.11 -6.17 -0.03
C GLU A 40 -13.69 -5.79 -1.46
N HIS A 41 -13.34 -4.51 -1.66
CA HIS A 41 -12.78 -4.03 -2.92
C HIS A 41 -11.96 -2.75 -2.72
N ILE A 42 -11.05 -2.52 -3.68
CA ILE A 42 -10.31 -1.27 -3.82
C ILE A 42 -10.47 -0.75 -5.25
N ASP A 43 -10.85 0.51 -5.39
CA ASP A 43 -10.72 1.26 -6.63
C ASP A 43 -9.62 2.33 -6.49
N PHE A 44 -8.61 2.24 -7.34
CA PHE A 44 -7.54 3.23 -7.41
C PHE A 44 -7.69 4.08 -8.66
N LYS A 45 -8.10 5.35 -8.50
CA LYS A 45 -8.27 6.28 -9.62
C LYS A 45 -6.96 7.00 -9.93
N LEU A 46 -6.52 6.89 -11.17
CA LEU A 46 -5.35 7.57 -11.71
C LEU A 46 -5.74 8.94 -12.28
N PRO A 47 -4.84 9.94 -12.29
CA PRO A 47 -5.11 11.26 -12.89
C PRO A 47 -5.47 11.20 -14.38
N THR A 48 -5.04 10.13 -15.06
CA THR A 48 -5.35 9.87 -16.47
C THR A 48 -6.83 9.51 -16.69
N GLY A 49 -7.60 9.30 -15.63
CA GLY A 49 -9.01 8.87 -15.68
C GLY A 49 -9.19 7.35 -15.64
N HIS A 50 -8.11 6.59 -15.73
CA HIS A 50 -8.14 5.14 -15.57
C HIS A 50 -8.37 4.75 -14.11
N VAL A 51 -8.97 3.58 -13.89
CA VAL A 51 -9.25 3.03 -12.56
C VAL A 51 -8.73 1.61 -12.49
N ILE A 52 -7.95 1.31 -11.45
CA ILE A 52 -7.56 -0.07 -11.13
C ILE A 52 -8.58 -0.60 -10.15
N HIS A 53 -9.30 -1.63 -10.57
CA HIS A 53 -10.31 -2.33 -9.76
C HIS A 53 -9.73 -3.61 -9.19
N LEU A 54 -9.81 -3.77 -7.87
CA LEU A 54 -9.35 -4.98 -7.17
C LEU A 54 -10.50 -5.52 -6.33
N GLN A 55 -11.12 -6.61 -6.81
CA GLN A 55 -12.26 -7.27 -6.20
C GLN A 55 -12.12 -8.79 -6.34
N GLY A 56 -12.62 -9.55 -5.36
CA GLY A 56 -12.66 -11.02 -5.42
C GLY A 56 -11.34 -11.70 -5.04
N TYR A 57 -10.44 -10.99 -4.37
CA TYR A 57 -9.23 -11.58 -3.80
C TYR A 57 -9.51 -12.05 -2.36
N GLU A 58 -8.83 -13.12 -1.95
CA GLU A 58 -8.92 -13.67 -0.58
C GLU A 58 -8.31 -12.73 0.46
N GLN A 59 -7.26 -12.00 0.05
CA GLN A 59 -6.49 -11.10 0.90
C GLN A 59 -5.94 -9.96 0.07
N TYR A 60 -5.87 -8.78 0.67
CA TYR A 60 -5.35 -7.57 0.05
C TYR A 60 -4.20 -7.01 0.88
N ASN A 61 -3.22 -6.44 0.19
CA ASN A 61 -2.20 -5.60 0.81
C ASN A 61 -2.02 -4.33 -0.02
N PHE A 62 -1.72 -3.22 0.67
CA PHE A 62 -1.44 -1.95 0.05
C PHE A 62 -0.18 -1.35 0.69
N PHE A 63 0.77 -0.95 -0.15
CA PHE A 63 2.02 -0.34 0.30
C PHE A 63 2.30 0.94 -0.46
N VAL A 64 3.00 1.85 0.20
CA VAL A 64 3.49 3.09 -0.40
C VAL A 64 5.01 3.06 -0.31
N GLU A 65 5.66 3.16 -1.46
CA GLU A 65 7.11 3.35 -1.55
C GLU A 65 7.38 4.84 -1.49
N CYS A 66 8.21 5.24 -0.52
CA CYS A 66 8.60 6.61 -0.31
C CYS A 66 10.12 6.75 -0.23
N SER A 67 10.66 7.85 -0.72
CA SER A 67 12.07 8.22 -0.57
C SER A 67 12.23 9.47 0.30
N GLU A 68 13.34 9.55 1.02
CA GLU A 68 13.77 10.76 1.72
C GLU A 68 15.23 11.07 1.35
N PRO A 69 15.58 12.33 1.05
CA PRO A 69 16.98 12.71 0.88
C PRO A 69 17.80 12.45 2.16
N LEU A 70 19.02 11.92 2.01
CA LEU A 70 19.93 11.61 3.12
C LEU A 70 20.27 12.82 4.03
N GLY A 71 20.10 14.05 3.52
CA GLY A 71 20.31 15.31 4.26
C GLY A 71 19.10 15.80 5.07
N ARG A 72 18.05 14.97 5.21
CA ARG A 72 16.70 15.32 5.69
C ARG A 72 16.00 16.30 4.77
N GLY A 73 14.88 15.88 4.21
CA GLY A 73 14.09 16.64 3.25
C GLY A 73 12.65 16.16 3.20
N PRO A 74 11.80 16.76 2.35
CA PRO A 74 10.43 16.28 2.21
C PRO A 74 10.45 14.85 1.68
N VAL A 75 9.72 13.96 2.37
CA VAL A 75 9.44 12.60 1.90
C VAL A 75 8.68 12.69 0.58
N ARG A 76 9.10 11.89 -0.40
CA ARG A 76 8.46 11.80 -1.72
C ARG A 76 7.84 10.43 -1.87
N VAL A 77 6.62 10.39 -2.39
CA VAL A 77 6.00 9.13 -2.81
C VAL A 77 6.57 8.75 -4.18
N GLU A 78 7.17 7.58 -4.26
CA GLU A 78 7.76 7.02 -5.49
C GLU A 78 6.76 6.14 -6.23
N ALA A 79 6.08 5.26 -5.48
CA ALA A 79 5.10 4.34 -6.04
C ALA A 79 4.07 3.86 -5.02
N PHE A 80 2.92 3.45 -5.53
CA PHE A 80 1.90 2.70 -4.80
C PHE A 80 1.93 1.25 -5.27
N TYR A 81 1.80 0.33 -4.33
CA TYR A 81 1.66 -1.10 -4.60
C TYR A 81 0.32 -1.58 -4.11
N LEU A 82 -0.46 -2.17 -5.01
CA LEU A 82 -1.71 -2.84 -4.67
C LEU A 82 -1.54 -4.33 -4.94
N ALA A 83 -1.64 -5.15 -3.90
CA ALA A 83 -1.49 -6.59 -4.01
C ALA A 83 -2.78 -7.31 -3.61
N GLY A 84 -3.15 -8.33 -4.37
CA GLY A 84 -4.31 -9.18 -4.10
C GLY A 84 -3.95 -10.66 -4.24
N LYS A 85 -4.30 -11.49 -3.26
CA LYS A 85 -4.12 -12.95 -3.28
C LYS A 85 -5.33 -13.64 -3.88
N ASN A 86 -5.11 -14.46 -4.91
CA ASN A 86 -6.12 -15.28 -5.55
C ASN A 86 -5.61 -16.73 -5.61
N GLY A 87 -6.08 -17.58 -4.70
CA GLY A 87 -5.60 -18.95 -4.55
C GLY A 87 -4.09 -18.99 -4.26
N THR A 88 -3.32 -19.56 -5.19
CA THR A 88 -1.86 -19.73 -5.07
C THR A 88 -1.06 -18.61 -5.75
N VAL A 89 -1.73 -17.56 -6.24
CA VAL A 89 -1.10 -16.44 -6.95
C VAL A 89 -1.39 -15.13 -6.23
N VAL A 90 -0.44 -14.19 -6.31
CA VAL A 90 -0.58 -12.80 -5.91
C VAL A 90 -0.46 -11.94 -7.17
N ASP A 91 -1.49 -11.16 -7.48
CA ASP A 91 -1.39 -10.06 -8.42
C ASP A 91 -0.79 -8.85 -7.68
N ILE A 92 0.24 -8.23 -8.24
CA ILE A 92 0.90 -7.04 -7.70
C ILE A 92 0.86 -5.94 -8.76
N TRP A 93 0.15 -4.86 -8.46
CA TRP A 93 0.14 -3.66 -9.29
C TRP A 93 1.09 -2.64 -8.69
N ARG A 94 2.00 -2.10 -9.51
CA ARG A 94 2.86 -0.97 -9.15
C ARG A 94 2.45 0.25 -9.94
N ILE A 95 2.24 1.37 -9.25
CA ILE A 95 1.82 2.63 -9.85
C ILE A 95 2.78 3.73 -9.37
N GLY A 96 3.69 4.17 -10.23
CA GLY A 96 4.72 5.15 -9.85
C GLY A 96 5.66 5.49 -11.00
N GLY A 97 6.37 6.61 -10.90
CA GLY A 97 7.32 7.05 -11.93
C GLY A 97 6.73 7.22 -13.33
N GLY A 98 5.42 7.49 -13.43
CA GLY A 98 4.71 7.62 -14.71
C GLY A 98 4.32 6.29 -15.38
N VAL A 99 4.54 5.16 -14.73
CA VAL A 99 4.27 3.83 -15.27
C VAL A 99 3.32 3.05 -14.37
N VAL A 100 2.48 2.22 -14.98
CA VAL A 100 1.65 1.21 -14.29
C VAL A 100 2.06 -0.17 -14.78
N THR A 101 2.50 -1.03 -13.86
CA THR A 101 2.83 -2.43 -14.17
C THR A 101 1.99 -3.37 -13.34
N ARG A 102 1.80 -4.59 -13.86
CA ARG A 102 1.14 -5.70 -13.18
C ARG A 102 2.02 -6.93 -13.28
N ASP A 103 2.34 -7.49 -12.12
CA ASP A 103 3.04 -8.76 -11.99
C ASP A 103 2.15 -9.83 -11.34
N ARG A 104 2.43 -11.09 -11.66
CA ARG A 104 1.85 -12.25 -10.99
C ARG A 104 2.95 -13.08 -10.36
N LYS A 105 2.82 -13.36 -9.08
CA LYS A 105 3.82 -14.10 -8.29
C LYS A 105 3.18 -15.24 -7.51
N PRO A 106 3.89 -16.33 -7.23
CA PRO A 106 3.35 -17.36 -6.35
C PRO A 106 3.20 -16.86 -4.91
N TRP A 107 2.11 -17.30 -4.28
CA TRP A 107 1.82 -17.07 -2.87
C TRP A 107 2.85 -17.78 -1.96
N GLY A 108 3.05 -17.25 -0.74
CA GLY A 108 3.92 -17.86 0.28
C GLY A 108 5.41 -17.51 0.15
N ARG A 109 5.76 -16.47 -0.61
CA ARG A 109 7.12 -15.93 -0.73
C ARG A 109 7.09 -14.41 -0.57
N GLU A 110 8.20 -13.83 -0.15
CA GLU A 110 8.41 -12.39 -0.12
C GLU A 110 8.75 -11.89 -1.53
N TRP A 111 8.18 -10.74 -1.90
CA TRP A 111 8.37 -10.13 -3.21
C TRP A 111 8.59 -8.63 -3.02
N GLY A 112 9.72 -8.10 -3.52
CA GLY A 112 9.99 -6.65 -3.56
C GLY A 112 11.21 -6.14 -2.79
N ASP A 113 12.34 -6.87 -2.79
CA ASP A 113 13.76 -6.51 -2.52
C ASP A 113 14.13 -5.40 -1.49
N GLY A 114 13.20 -4.94 -0.67
CA GLY A 114 13.39 -4.02 0.42
C GLY A 114 12.57 -4.47 1.62
N PRO A 115 12.73 -3.85 2.80
CA PRO A 115 11.95 -4.18 3.99
C PRO A 115 10.46 -3.90 3.74
N THR A 116 9.78 -4.86 3.13
CA THR A 116 8.33 -4.88 3.01
C THR A 116 7.80 -5.23 4.39
N ARG A 117 7.61 -4.19 5.21
CA ARG A 117 6.87 -4.32 6.46
C ARG A 117 5.43 -4.72 6.13
N GLY A 118 5.15 -6.02 6.13
CA GLY A 118 3.79 -6.51 6.27
C GLY A 118 3.46 -7.88 5.68
N TRP A 119 3.88 -8.95 6.37
CA TRP A 119 2.90 -9.84 6.99
C TRP A 119 3.02 -9.66 8.53
N LYS A 120 2.27 -8.68 9.08
CA LYS A 120 2.12 -8.28 10.52
C LYS A 120 3.34 -7.63 11.24
N PRO A 121 3.16 -7.19 12.51
CA PRO A 121 2.65 -5.91 13.01
C PRO A 121 3.79 -4.90 13.31
N GLY A 122 3.50 -3.60 13.16
CA GLY A 122 4.48 -2.53 13.35
C GLY A 122 5.00 -2.44 14.79
N LEU A 123 6.27 -2.79 14.98
CA LEU A 123 7.10 -2.28 16.06
C LEU A 123 8.26 -1.48 15.45
N TYR A 124 8.26 -0.18 15.70
CA TYR A 124 9.45 0.67 15.57
C TYR A 124 9.94 0.95 16.99
N GLN A 125 11.05 0.29 17.39
CA GLN A 125 11.96 0.60 18.51
C GLN A 125 13.02 -0.53 18.46
N ASN A 126 14.33 -0.35 18.35
CA ASN A 126 15.23 0.79 18.37
C ASN A 126 16.35 0.57 17.34
N ALA A 127 16.88 1.67 16.82
CA ALA A 127 18.08 1.70 16.00
C ALA A 127 19.29 1.11 16.75
N ALA A 128 20.20 0.54 15.97
CA ALA A 128 21.48 0.01 16.40
C ALA A 128 22.24 0.99 17.31
N THR A 129 22.58 0.56 18.52
CA THR A 129 23.68 1.17 19.26
C THR A 129 24.97 0.61 18.69
N SER A 130 25.72 1.48 18.03
CA SER A 130 27.11 1.27 17.62
C SER A 130 27.96 0.68 18.73
N ILE A 131 28.73 -0.35 18.37
CA ILE A 131 29.90 -0.83 19.11
C ILE A 131 30.83 0.36 19.35
N ALA A 132 30.99 0.77 20.61
CA ALA A 132 32.12 1.58 21.04
C ALA A 132 33.12 0.64 21.74
N LYS A 133 34.27 0.45 21.09
CA LYS A 133 35.47 -0.11 21.73
C LYS A 133 35.86 0.75 22.94
N ARG A 134 36.12 0.11 24.08
CA ARG A 134 37.21 0.45 24.98
C ARG A 134 37.89 -0.84 25.43
#